data_AF-A0A2P5GI40-F1
#
_entry.id   AF-A0A2P5GI40-F1
#
_cell.length_a   1.000
_cell.length_b   1.000
_cell.length_c   1.000
_cell.angle_alpha   90.00
_cell.angle_beta   90.00
_cell.angle_gamma   90.00
#
_symmetry.space_group_name_H-M   'P 1'
#
loop_
_entity.id
_entity.type
_entity.pdbx_description
1 polymer ?
#
loop_
_entity_poly.entity_id
_entity_poly.type
_entity_poly.pdbx_seq_one_letter_code
_entity_poly.pdbx_strand_id
1 'polypeptide(L)' 'MSQKIKTFNGLSIHPCDAFKNISSIVETASLLSAVDDDEYREISDILLAFVCNYATAAHELTLEKLK' A
#
# COMPACT_ATOMS: atom_id res chain seq x y z
N MET A 1 -7.54 -0.33 27.58
CA MET A 1 -8.41 -0.53 26.40
C MET A 1 -7.51 -0.66 25.19
N SER A 2 -7.55 -1.78 24.45
CA SER A 2 -6.74 -1.94 23.23
C SER A 2 -7.30 -1.00 22.16
N GLN A 3 -6.51 0.00 21.74
CA GLN A 3 -6.87 0.79 20.56
C GLN A 3 -6.94 -0.17 19.38
N LYS A 4 -8.12 -0.32 18.79
CA LYS A 4 -8.31 -1.18 17.61
C LYS A 4 -7.44 -0.58 16.50
N ILE A 5 -6.31 -1.21 16.21
CA ILE A 5 -5.40 -0.78 15.14
C ILE A 5 -6.21 -0.83 13.85
N LYS A 6 -6.41 0.33 13.22
CA LYS A 6 -7.01 0.35 11.88
C LYS A 6 -6.01 -0.22 10.91
N THR A 7 -6.49 -1.09 10.03
CA THR A 7 -5.67 -1.79 9.04
C THR A 7 -6.35 -1.76 7.68
N PHE A 8 -5.55 -1.90 6.63
CA PHE A 8 -5.97 -2.13 5.25
C PHE A 8 -5.47 -3.52 4.85
N ASN A 9 -6.38 -4.48 4.65
CA ASN A 9 -6.02 -5.87 4.35
C ASN A 9 -4.95 -6.46 5.29
N GLY A 10 -5.05 -6.15 6.59
CA GLY A 10 -4.09 -6.59 7.62
C GLY A 10 -2.83 -5.74 7.75
N LEU A 11 -2.58 -4.80 6.83
CA LEU A 11 -1.46 -3.84 6.92
C LEU A 11 -1.86 -2.63 7.76
N SER A 12 -0.97 -2.15 8.63
CA SER A 12 -1.18 -0.94 9.43
C SER A 12 -1.41 0.27 8.52
N ILE A 13 -2.47 1.06 8.75
CA ILE A 13 -2.67 2.34 8.04
C ILE A 13 -2.11 3.53 8.84
N HIS A 14 -1.31 3.28 9.89
CA HIS A 14 -0.61 4.36 10.58
C HIS A 14 0.42 5.01 9.64
N PRO A 15 0.56 6.36 9.60
CA PRO A 15 1.31 7.05 8.54
C PRO A 15 2.71 6.50 8.28
N CYS A 16 3.52 6.30 9.33
CA CYS A 16 4.89 5.80 9.17
C CYS A 16 4.95 4.35 8.68
N ASP A 17 3.99 3.51 9.09
CA ASP A 17 3.94 2.10 8.68
C ASP A 17 3.43 1.99 7.25
N ALA A 18 2.36 2.73 6.93
CA ALA A 18 1.79 2.81 5.60
C ALA A 18 2.80 3.32 4.58
N PHE A 19 3.55 4.38 4.91
CA PHE A 19 4.60 4.91 4.04
C PHE A 19 5.68 3.86 3.73
N LYS A 20 6.18 3.15 4.76
CA LYS A 20 7.17 2.08 4.58
C LYS A 20 6.64 0.95 3.71
N ASN A 21 5.45 0.45 4.03
CA ASN A 21 4.83 -0.65 3.29
C ASN A 21 4.56 -0.27 1.82
N ILE A 22 4.02 0.94 1.57
CA ILE A 22 3.81 1.46 0.22
C ILE A 22 5.12 1.53 -0.54
N SER A 23 6.18 2.08 0.06
CA SER A 23 7.50 2.17 -0.58
C SER A 23 8.03 0.80 -1.00
N SER A 24 7.96 -0.20 -0.11
CA SER A 24 8.43 -1.55 -0.41
C SER A 24 7.62 -2.24 -1.52
N ILE A 25 6.30 -2.04 -1.55
CA ILE A 25 5.45 -2.63 -2.59
C ILE A 25 5.70 -1.94 -3.95
N VAL A 26 5.87 -0.62 -3.99
CA VAL A 26 6.22 0.13 -5.21
C VAL A 26 7.56 -0.30 -5.76
N GLU A 27 8.58 -0.46 -4.91
CA GLU A 27 9.90 -0.95 -5.33
C GLU A 27 9.80 -2.37 -5.91
N THR A 28 9.04 -3.25 -5.27
CA THR A 28 8.80 -4.62 -5.77
C THR A 28 8.08 -4.61 -7.12
N ALA A 29 7.02 -3.82 -7.26
CA ALA A 29 6.30 -3.66 -8.52
C ALA A 29 7.23 -3.14 -9.62
N SER A 30 8.08 -2.15 -9.30
CA SER A 30 9.04 -1.58 -10.25
C SER A 30 10.04 -2.64 -10.74
N LEU A 31 10.57 -3.48 -9.85
CA LEU A 31 11.45 -4.59 -10.23
C LEU A 31 10.75 -5.62 -11.13
N LEU A 32 9.50 -5.97 -10.81
CA LEU A 32 8.69 -6.89 -11.62
C LEU A 32 8.30 -6.30 -12.99
N SER A 33 8.13 -4.98 -13.08
CA SER A 33 7.85 -4.33 -14.37
C SER A 33 9.06 -4.30 -15.32
N ALA A 34 10.27 -4.40 -14.76
CA ALA A 34 11.52 -4.26 -15.51
C ALA A 34 11.98 -5.56 -16.20
N VAL A 35 11.38 -6.69 -15.85
CA VAL A 35 11.67 -7.99 -16.49
C VAL A 35 10.87 -8.16 -17.78
N ASP A 36 11.48 -8.87 -18.75
CA ASP A 36 10.85 -9.18 -20.04
C ASP A 36 9.98 -10.44 -19.96
N ASP A 37 9.00 -10.38 -19.07
CA ASP A 37 8.04 -11.45 -18.80
C ASP A 37 6.67 -10.84 -18.52
N ASP A 38 5.66 -11.26 -19.27
CA ASP A 38 4.32 -10.67 -19.20
C ASP A 38 3.60 -11.03 -17.89
N GLU A 39 3.87 -12.18 -17.28
CA GLU A 39 3.29 -12.57 -15.99
C GLU A 39 3.81 -11.64 -14.89
N TYR A 40 5.11 -11.33 -14.89
CA TYR A 40 5.67 -10.40 -13.91
C TYR A 40 5.16 -8.97 -14.10
N ARG A 41 4.94 -8.52 -15.34
CA ARG A 41 4.31 -7.22 -15.62
C ARG A 41 2.87 -7.15 -15.11
N GLU A 42 2.08 -8.20 -15.31
CA GLU A 42 0.71 -8.27 -14.77
C GLU A 42 0.71 -8.22 -13.24
N ILE A 43 1.63 -8.95 -12.58
CA ILE A 43 1.78 -8.88 -11.12
C ILE A 43 2.16 -7.45 -10.68
N SER A 44 3.06 -6.77 -11.40
CA SER A 44 3.40 -5.37 -11.12
C SER A 44 2.16 -4.46 -11.13
N ASP A 45 1.31 -4.57 -12.15
CA ASP A 45 0.10 -3.76 -12.27
C ASP A 45 -0.88 -4.01 -11.10
N ILE A 46 -1.03 -5.27 -10.70
CA ILE A 46 -1.84 -5.64 -9.52
C ILE A 46 -1.28 -5.00 -8.24
N LEU A 47 0.04 -5.04 -8.04
CA LEU A 47 0.68 -4.43 -6.87
C LEU A 47 0.52 -2.91 -6.85
N LEU A 48 0.63 -2.24 -8.00
CA LEU A 48 0.42 -0.80 -8.11
C LEU A 48 -1.03 -0.41 -7.80
N ALA A 49 -2.01 -1.15 -8.33
CA ALA A 49 -3.42 -0.94 -8.01
C ALA A 49 -3.70 -1.14 -6.51
N PHE A 50 -3.08 -2.15 -5.89
CA PHE A 50 -3.16 -2.37 -4.45
C PHE A 50 -2.60 -1.17 -3.65
N VAL A 51 -1.44 -0.64 -4.05
CA VAL A 51 -0.83 0.54 -3.40
C VAL A 51 -1.73 1.77 -3.48
N CYS A 52 -2.37 2.04 -4.62
CA CYS A 52 -3.30 3.17 -4.75
C CYS A 52 -4.46 3.08 -3.75
N ASN A 53 -5.05 1.89 -3.62
CA ASN A 53 -6.14 1.64 -2.66
C ASN A 53 -5.65 1.79 -1.21
N TYR A 54 -4.45 1.29 -0.91
CA TYR A 54 -3.86 1.40 0.42
C TYR A 54 -3.53 2.84 0.80
N ALA A 55 -2.94 3.61 -0.12
CA ALA A 55 -2.63 5.03 0.08
C ALA A 55 -3.91 5.84 0.33
N THR A 56 -4.99 5.54 -0.41
CA THR A 56 -6.31 6.16 -0.21
C THR A 56 -6.83 5.89 1.20
N ALA A 57 -6.83 4.63 1.65
CA ALA A 57 -7.27 4.27 3.00
C ALA A 57 -6.42 4.93 4.11
N ALA A 58 -5.11 5.04 3.92
CA ALA A 58 -4.22 5.72 4.86
C ALA A 58 -4.47 7.25 4.90
N HIS A 59 -4.79 7.86 3.76
CA HIS A 59 -5.14 9.27 3.66
C HIS A 59 -6.48 9.57 4.36
N GLU A 60 -7.50 8.74 4.12
CA GLU A 60 -8.81 8.87 4.77
C GLU A 60 -8.73 8.83 6.30
N LEU A 61 -7.90 7.96 6.87
CA LEU A 61 -7.63 7.95 8.32
C LEU A 61 -7.09 9.28 8.82
N THR A 62 -6.18 9.88 8.06
CA THR A 62 -5.58 11.17 8.42
C THR A 62 -6.64 12.27 8.43
N LEU A 63 -7.54 12.27 7.44
CA LEU A 63 -8.66 13.20 7.37
C LEU A 63 -9.68 13.02 8.51
N GLU A 64 -9.96 11.79 8.91
CA GLU A 64 -10.82 11.52 10.07
C GLU A 64 -10.24 12.05 11.39
N LYS A 65 -8.91 11.97 11.58
CA LYS A 65 -8.23 12.47 12.79
C LYS A 65 -8.16 14.00 12.87
N LEU A 66 -8.33 14.68 11.74
CA LEU A 66 -8.31 16.14 11.64
C LEU A 66 -9.70 16.78 11.79
N LYS A 67 -10.76 15.97 11.84
CA LYS A 67 -12.14 16.40 12.12
C LYS A 67 -12.45 16.28 13.60
#